data_AF-A0A8J8W605-F1
#
_entry.id   AF-A0A8J8W605-F1
#
_cell.length_a   1.000
_cell.length_b   1.000
_cell.length_c   1.000
_cell.angle_alpha   90.00
_cell.angle_beta   90.00
_cell.angle_gamma   90.00
#
_symmetry.space_group_name_H-M   'P 1'
#
loop_
_entity.id
_entity.type
_entity.pdbx_description
1 polymer ?
#
loop_
_entity_poly.entity_id
_entity_poly.type
_entity_poly.pdbx_seq_one_letter_code
_entity_poly.pdbx_strand_id
1 'polypeptide(L)'
;MPFGINAKWAIVSCVVIVTLQLLYFLNRGHALPGQADNLNRQEIAYKLSALTEAYTSNAHNASVGVVLASIHTDDLTWLWDYCSESHCAPFVYSTEQPPQPGLLQPTTWRGREAAAYLSYITTFYDHLPTYSIFVHASPDQWHNDLFGPRTIDTLRNLRLQAIDAHGYVNLRCRHDPGCPTAVHPNNPSDSDIQNNDIRARFAEAYQQMFGVSADQVPDSIGNGAAQGGLRADSGLDGDNGNDG
;
A
#
# COMPACT_ATOMS: atom_id res chain seq x y z
N MET A 1 47.19 18.22 54.90
CA MET A 1 46.75 16.92 55.48
C MET A 1 46.54 15.96 54.32
N PRO A 2 47.24 14.81 54.24
CA PRO A 2 47.03 13.89 53.14
C PRO A 2 45.81 13.02 53.45
N PHE A 3 44.80 13.07 52.57
CA PHE A 3 43.67 12.15 52.62
C PHE A 3 44.15 10.76 52.19
N GLY A 4 44.62 9.96 53.15
CA GLY A 4 44.96 8.57 52.93
C GLY A 4 43.68 7.75 52.78
N ILE A 5 43.24 7.52 51.55
CA ILE A 5 42.16 6.57 51.27
C ILE A 5 42.67 5.20 51.68
N ASN A 6 42.07 4.63 52.72
CA ASN A 6 42.42 3.32 53.23
C ASN A 6 42.16 2.27 52.13
N ALA A 7 43.21 1.57 51.71
CA ALA A 7 43.21 0.66 50.56
C ALA A 7 42.08 -0.37 50.60
N LYS A 8 41.63 -0.77 51.79
CA LYS A 8 40.49 -1.69 51.94
C LYS A 8 39.17 -1.09 51.43
N TRP A 9 38.94 0.20 51.71
CA TRP A 9 37.74 0.91 51.25
C TRP A 9 37.77 1.22 49.75
N ALA A 10 38.96 1.42 49.18
CA ALA A 10 39.12 1.56 47.73
C ALA A 10 38.75 0.27 46.98
N ILE A 11 39.20 -0.89 47.48
CA ILE A 11 38.88 -2.20 46.88
C ILE A 11 37.38 -2.49 46.96
N VAL A 12 36.76 -2.27 48.13
CA VAL A 12 35.31 -2.48 48.30
C VAL A 12 34.52 -1.58 47.37
N SER A 13 34.90 -0.31 47.23
CA SER A 13 34.23 0.63 46.33
C SER A 13 34.33 0.19 44.87
N CYS A 14 35.50 -0.28 44.42
CA CYS A 14 35.66 -0.82 43.06
C CYS A 14 34.79 -2.06 42.81
N VAL A 15 34.73 -3.00 43.76
CA VAL A 15 33.88 -4.19 43.63
C VAL A 15 32.41 -3.82 43.57
N VAL A 16 31.96 -2.86 44.39
CA VAL A 16 30.57 -2.37 44.35
C VAL A 16 30.27 -1.68 43.02
N ILE A 17 31.17 -0.84 42.50
CA ILE A 17 30.95 -0.17 41.21
C ILE A 17 30.92 -1.18 40.07
N VAL A 18 31.85 -2.14 40.03
CA VAL A 18 31.89 -3.15 38.97
C VAL A 18 30.67 -4.07 39.05
N THR A 19 30.23 -4.47 40.25
CA THR A 19 29.02 -5.28 40.42
C THR A 19 27.76 -4.51 40.05
N LEU A 20 27.65 -3.23 40.41
CA LEU A 20 26.54 -2.37 39.98
C LEU A 20 26.54 -2.16 38.46
N GLN A 21 27.71 -2.00 37.84
CA GLN A 21 27.83 -1.94 36.38
C GLN A 21 27.44 -3.27 35.74
N LEU A 22 27.92 -4.40 36.26
CA LEU A 22 27.57 -5.72 35.76
C LEU A 22 26.06 -5.97 35.88
N LEU A 23 25.47 -5.65 37.02
CA LEU A 23 24.02 -5.76 37.25
C LEU A 23 23.25 -4.83 36.33
N TYR A 24 23.73 -3.60 36.12
CA TYR A 24 23.14 -2.68 35.15
C TYR A 24 23.22 -3.22 33.72
N PHE A 25 24.33 -3.84 33.31
CA PHE A 25 24.48 -4.45 31.99
C PHE A 25 23.67 -5.73 31.83
N LEU A 26 23.59 -6.58 32.86
CA LEU A 26 22.78 -7.80 32.85
C LEU A 26 21.28 -7.52 32.91
N ASN A 27 20.88 -6.41 33.53
CA ASN A 27 19.47 -5.99 33.65
C ASN A 27 19.05 -4.97 32.58
N ARG A 28 20.00 -4.41 31.81
CA ARG A 28 19.70 -3.75 30.54
C ARG A 28 19.29 -4.85 29.58
N GLY A 29 17.98 -5.02 29.42
CA GLY A 29 17.44 -5.73 28.27
C GLY A 29 17.93 -5.02 27.00
N HIS A 30 19.04 -5.48 26.43
CA HIS A 30 19.40 -5.14 25.07
C HIS A 30 18.34 -5.82 24.21
N ALA A 31 17.33 -5.04 23.77
CA ALA A 31 16.51 -5.46 22.66
C ALA A 31 17.46 -5.87 21.54
N LEU A 32 17.32 -7.11 21.07
CA LEU A 32 18.13 -7.59 19.96
C LEU A 32 17.95 -6.61 18.78
N PRO A 33 19.00 -6.35 17.98
CA PRO A 33 18.86 -5.53 16.78
C PRO A 33 17.66 -6.04 15.95
N GLY A 34 16.70 -5.16 15.65
CA GLY A 34 15.46 -5.50 14.94
C GLY A 34 14.26 -5.90 15.80
N GLN A 35 14.41 -6.15 17.11
CA GLN A 35 13.26 -6.49 17.97
C GLN A 35 12.34 -5.29 18.23
N ALA A 36 12.91 -4.10 18.44
CA ALA A 36 12.13 -2.87 18.58
C ALA A 36 11.39 -2.52 17.27
N ASP A 37 12.06 -2.70 16.13
CA ASP A 37 11.49 -2.44 14.81
C ASP A 37 10.32 -3.40 14.49
N ASN A 38 10.47 -4.68 14.85
CA ASN A 38 9.41 -5.68 14.70
C ASN A 38 8.19 -5.37 15.58
N LEU A 39 8.41 -4.94 16.84
CA LEU A 39 7.31 -4.55 17.73
C LEU A 39 6.57 -3.32 17.19
N ASN A 40 7.32 -2.30 16.73
CA ASN A 40 6.73 -1.11 16.12
C ASN A 40 5.91 -1.46 14.87
N ARG A 41 6.46 -2.29 13.98
CA ARG A 41 5.73 -2.77 12.79
C ARG A 41 4.44 -3.50 13.15
N GLN A 42 4.50 -4.38 14.15
CA GLN A 42 3.33 -5.14 14.57
C GLN A 42 2.27 -4.21 15.18
N GLU A 43 2.67 -3.21 15.95
CA GLU A 43 1.76 -2.18 16.47
C GLU A 43 1.07 -1.40 15.36
N ILE A 44 1.81 -0.94 14.35
CA ILE A 44 1.25 -0.24 13.18
C ILE A 44 0.25 -1.12 12.42
N ALA A 45 0.58 -2.41 12.21
CA ALA A 45 -0.35 -3.33 11.55
C ALA A 45 -1.66 -3.50 12.31
N TYR A 46 -1.62 -3.62 13.65
CA TYR A 46 -2.83 -3.68 14.46
C TYR A 46 -3.63 -2.38 14.44
N LYS A 47 -2.97 -1.22 14.45
CA LYS A 47 -3.65 0.08 14.31
C LYS A 47 -4.38 0.21 12.98
N LEU A 48 -3.73 -0.19 11.88
CA LEU A 48 -4.35 -0.21 10.56
C LEU A 48 -5.52 -1.19 10.49
N SER A 49 -5.35 -2.40 11.05
CA SER A 49 -6.40 -3.40 11.17
C SER A 49 -7.64 -2.86 11.88
N ALA A 50 -7.45 -2.16 13.01
CA ALA A 50 -8.54 -1.55 13.76
C ALA A 50 -9.32 -0.50 12.94
N LEU A 51 -8.64 0.28 12.08
CA LEU A 51 -9.31 1.20 11.16
C LEU A 51 -10.14 0.45 10.10
N THR A 52 -9.62 -0.65 9.55
CA THR A 52 -10.36 -1.52 8.62
C THR A 52 -11.60 -2.13 9.29
N GLU A 53 -11.47 -2.63 10.53
CA GLU A 53 -12.57 -3.20 11.31
C GLU A 53 -13.62 -2.14 11.66
N ALA A 54 -13.19 -0.93 12.03
CA ALA A 54 -14.10 0.19 12.30
C ALA A 54 -14.90 0.58 11.04
N TYR A 55 -14.26 0.57 9.88
CA TYR A 55 -14.95 0.81 8.60
C TYR A 55 -15.97 -0.29 8.29
N THR A 56 -15.56 -1.56 8.36
CA THR A 56 -16.43 -2.70 7.99
C THR A 56 -17.59 -2.91 8.96
N SER A 57 -17.44 -2.49 10.22
CA SER A 57 -18.52 -2.50 11.23
C SER A 57 -19.43 -1.26 11.17
N ASN A 58 -19.23 -0.35 10.21
CA ASN A 58 -19.91 0.95 10.10
C ASN A 58 -19.70 1.88 11.32
N ALA A 59 -18.68 1.63 12.14
CA ALA A 59 -18.28 2.52 13.24
C ALA A 59 -17.47 3.72 12.74
N HIS A 60 -16.87 3.61 11.54
CA HIS A 60 -16.11 4.66 10.87
C HIS A 60 -16.62 4.83 9.43
N ASN A 61 -17.08 6.03 9.08
CA ASN A 61 -17.53 6.32 7.72
C ASN A 61 -16.41 7.00 6.93
N ALA A 62 -15.73 6.23 6.08
CA ALA A 62 -14.68 6.73 5.20
C ALA A 62 -15.17 6.73 3.75
N SER A 63 -15.09 7.87 3.07
CA SER A 63 -15.35 7.95 1.63
C SER A 63 -14.18 7.41 0.79
N VAL A 64 -12.98 7.33 1.36
CA VAL A 64 -11.76 6.91 0.67
C VAL A 64 -11.21 5.63 1.30
N GLY A 65 -11.03 4.60 0.47
CA GLY A 65 -10.28 3.39 0.76
C GLY A 65 -8.90 3.41 0.12
N VAL A 66 -7.87 3.04 0.87
CA VAL A 66 -6.50 2.87 0.36
C VAL A 66 -6.12 1.40 0.43
N VAL A 67 -5.84 0.80 -0.72
CA VAL A 67 -5.60 -0.63 -0.88
C VAL A 67 -4.15 -0.86 -1.26
N LEU A 68 -3.46 -1.73 -0.52
CA LEU A 68 -2.06 -2.07 -0.81
C LEU A 68 -1.71 -3.51 -0.43
N ALA A 69 -0.75 -4.07 -1.16
CA ALA A 69 -0.09 -5.31 -0.79
C ALA A 69 1.22 -5.00 -0.04
N SER A 70 1.46 -5.71 1.06
CA SER A 70 2.62 -5.53 1.92
C SER A 70 3.35 -6.84 2.20
N ILE A 71 4.66 -6.72 2.45
CA ILE A 71 5.58 -7.75 2.95
C ILE A 71 6.37 -7.22 4.16
N HIS A 72 7.08 -8.11 4.85
CA HIS A 72 7.86 -7.81 6.07
C HIS A 72 9.05 -6.86 5.86
N THR A 73 9.26 -6.27 4.69
CA THR A 73 10.27 -5.22 4.52
C THR A 73 9.66 -3.84 4.37
N ASP A 74 8.33 -3.75 4.20
CA ASP A 74 7.66 -2.47 4.01
C ASP A 74 7.52 -1.72 5.35
N ASP A 75 7.51 -0.40 5.25
CA ASP A 75 7.15 0.52 6.32
C ASP A 75 5.75 1.09 6.06
N LEU A 76 4.81 0.78 6.95
CA LEU A 76 3.42 1.21 6.85
C LEU A 76 3.10 2.43 7.73
N THR A 77 4.10 3.02 8.37
CA THR A 77 3.92 4.20 9.24
C THR A 77 3.29 5.36 8.46
N TRP A 78 3.71 5.56 7.21
CA TRP A 78 3.14 6.61 6.34
C TRP A 78 1.64 6.43 6.11
N LEU A 79 1.16 5.19 5.99
CA LEU A 79 -0.25 4.90 5.75
C LEU A 79 -1.06 5.17 7.01
N TRP A 80 -0.52 4.78 8.17
CA TRP A 80 -1.12 5.09 9.45
C TRP A 80 -1.26 6.60 9.65
N ASP A 81 -0.20 7.37 9.40
CA ASP A 81 -0.21 8.82 9.51
C ASP A 81 -1.23 9.43 8.53
N TYR A 82 -1.25 8.97 7.28
CA TYR A 82 -2.17 9.44 6.26
C TYR A 82 -3.64 9.15 6.60
N CYS A 83 -4.01 7.94 7.02
CA CYS A 83 -5.40 7.63 7.39
C CYS A 83 -5.82 8.28 8.71
N SER A 84 -4.89 8.50 9.63
CA SER A 84 -5.18 9.28 10.85
C SER A 84 -5.51 10.74 10.53
N GLU A 85 -4.87 11.33 9.53
CA GLU A 85 -5.11 12.70 9.08
C GLU A 85 -6.37 12.81 8.19
N SER A 86 -6.45 11.96 7.16
CA SER A 86 -7.47 12.02 6.10
C SER A 86 -8.75 11.25 6.42
N HIS A 87 -8.78 10.50 7.52
CA HIS A 87 -9.89 9.63 7.91
C HIS A 87 -10.18 8.52 6.87
N CYS A 88 -9.18 8.06 6.11
CA CYS A 88 -9.35 6.95 5.17
C CYS A 88 -9.51 5.59 5.85
N ALA A 89 -10.09 4.63 5.11
CA ALA A 89 -10.09 3.22 5.45
C ALA A 89 -8.89 2.52 4.77
N PRO A 90 -7.92 1.99 5.53
CA PRO A 90 -6.84 1.20 4.95
C PRO A 90 -7.30 -0.25 4.70
N PHE A 91 -6.89 -0.84 3.59
CA PHE A 91 -7.08 -2.25 3.25
C PHE A 91 -5.73 -2.85 2.88
N VAL A 92 -5.01 -3.33 3.91
CA VAL A 92 -3.64 -3.82 3.76
C VAL A 92 -3.63 -5.34 3.74
N TYR A 93 -3.16 -5.90 2.64
CA TYR A 93 -3.01 -7.35 2.47
C TYR A 93 -1.56 -7.80 2.64
N SER A 94 -1.31 -8.78 3.51
CA SER A 94 0.00 -9.44 3.58
C SER A 94 0.12 -10.44 2.43
N THR A 95 1.17 -10.30 1.61
CA THR A 95 1.38 -11.14 0.41
C THR A 95 2.55 -12.11 0.54
N GLU A 96 2.93 -12.41 1.78
CA GLU A 96 4.00 -13.34 2.13
C GLU A 96 3.49 -14.48 3.01
N GLN A 97 4.28 -15.55 3.10
CA GLN A 97 3.99 -16.70 3.94
C GLN A 97 5.11 -16.87 4.98
N PRO A 98 4.80 -16.88 6.29
CA PRO A 98 3.48 -16.67 6.89
C PRO A 98 2.99 -15.21 6.77
N PRO A 99 1.66 -14.95 6.75
CA PRO A 99 1.16 -13.59 6.74
C PRO A 99 1.53 -12.82 8.00
N GLN A 100 1.74 -11.52 7.86
CA GLN A 100 1.92 -10.62 8.98
C GLN A 100 0.62 -10.53 9.81
N PRO A 101 0.66 -10.80 11.13
CA PRO A 101 -0.50 -10.70 11.99
C PRO A 101 -1.16 -9.31 11.96
N GLY A 102 -2.49 -9.29 11.94
CA GLY A 102 -3.31 -8.07 11.88
C GLY A 102 -3.62 -7.59 10.46
N LEU A 103 -2.85 -8.00 9.44
CA LEU A 103 -3.12 -7.63 8.05
C LEU A 103 -4.09 -8.62 7.39
N LEU A 104 -4.79 -8.17 6.34
CA LEU A 104 -5.70 -9.00 5.56
C LEU A 104 -4.92 -10.08 4.79
N GLN A 105 -5.58 -11.22 4.55
CA GLN A 105 -5.00 -12.30 3.75
C GLN A 105 -5.64 -12.32 2.36
N PRO A 106 -4.85 -12.39 1.27
CA PRO A 106 -5.41 -12.50 -0.06
C PRO A 106 -5.98 -13.90 -0.29
N THR A 107 -6.98 -14.00 -1.16
CA THR A 107 -7.61 -15.26 -1.59
C THR A 107 -6.62 -16.22 -2.27
N THR A 108 -5.55 -15.68 -2.84
CA THR A 108 -4.45 -16.42 -3.46
C THR A 108 -3.11 -15.76 -3.14
N TRP A 109 -2.05 -16.57 -3.08
CA TRP A 109 -0.68 -16.08 -2.90
C TRP A 109 0.05 -15.82 -4.22
N ARG A 110 -0.59 -16.16 -5.35
CA ARG A 110 -0.04 -15.94 -6.68
C ARG A 110 -0.45 -14.57 -7.20
N GLY A 111 0.51 -13.82 -7.74
CA GLY A 111 0.25 -12.51 -8.35
C GLY A 111 0.55 -11.31 -7.46
N ARG A 112 1.03 -11.52 -6.22
CA ARG A 112 1.48 -10.45 -5.30
C ARG A 112 0.40 -9.35 -5.14
N GLU A 113 0.65 -8.16 -5.66
CA GLU A 113 -0.27 -7.01 -5.64
C GLU A 113 -1.60 -7.29 -6.31
N ALA A 114 -1.59 -7.98 -7.46
CA ALA A 114 -2.81 -8.33 -8.16
C ALA A 114 -3.73 -9.21 -7.30
N ALA A 115 -3.14 -10.08 -6.46
CA ALA A 115 -3.91 -10.90 -5.53
C ALA A 115 -4.58 -10.08 -4.43
N ALA A 116 -3.87 -9.08 -3.88
CA ALA A 116 -4.43 -8.17 -2.89
C ALA A 116 -5.60 -7.37 -3.48
N TYR A 117 -5.40 -6.77 -4.65
CA TYR A 117 -6.41 -5.90 -5.28
C TYR A 117 -7.66 -6.68 -5.67
N LEU A 118 -7.51 -7.86 -6.27
CA LEU A 118 -8.66 -8.70 -6.62
C LEU A 118 -9.37 -9.22 -5.36
N SER A 119 -8.62 -9.58 -4.32
CA SER A 119 -9.21 -9.99 -3.04
C SER A 119 -10.00 -8.85 -2.41
N TYR A 120 -9.50 -7.62 -2.45
CA TYR A 120 -10.22 -6.44 -1.98
C TYR A 120 -11.55 -6.25 -2.72
N ILE A 121 -11.50 -6.18 -4.05
CA ILE A 121 -12.70 -5.93 -4.88
C ILE A 121 -13.77 -6.99 -4.60
N THR A 122 -13.36 -8.26 -4.52
CA THR A 122 -14.30 -9.37 -4.31
C THR A 122 -14.79 -9.49 -2.87
N THR A 123 -13.96 -9.17 -1.88
CA THR A 123 -14.32 -9.27 -0.45
C THR A 123 -15.24 -8.13 -0.02
N PHE A 124 -15.01 -6.92 -0.55
CA PHE A 124 -15.72 -5.71 -0.12
C PHE A 124 -16.71 -5.18 -1.15
N TYR A 125 -17.08 -5.98 -2.17
CA TYR A 125 -17.90 -5.53 -3.30
C TYR A 125 -19.15 -4.74 -2.90
N ASP A 126 -19.89 -5.23 -1.90
CA ASP A 126 -21.13 -4.61 -1.41
C ASP A 126 -20.90 -3.46 -0.40
N HIS A 127 -19.64 -3.22 -0.02
CA HIS A 127 -19.21 -2.27 1.00
C HIS A 127 -18.00 -1.43 0.57
N LEU A 128 -17.81 -1.23 -0.74
CA LEU A 128 -16.72 -0.42 -1.25
C LEU A 128 -16.90 1.04 -0.80
N PRO A 129 -15.82 1.71 -0.34
CA PRO A 129 -15.83 3.14 -0.14
C PRO A 129 -16.17 3.85 -1.46
N THR A 130 -16.66 5.10 -1.35
CA THR A 130 -16.96 5.93 -2.54
C THR A 130 -15.78 5.99 -3.50
N TYR A 131 -14.56 6.08 -2.97
CA TYR A 131 -13.32 6.10 -3.74
C TYR A 131 -12.37 5.00 -3.28
N SER A 132 -11.91 4.13 -4.20
CA SER A 132 -10.89 3.12 -3.93
C SER A 132 -9.59 3.47 -4.65
N ILE A 133 -8.49 3.58 -3.89
CA ILE A 133 -7.18 3.96 -4.41
C ILE A 133 -6.20 2.80 -4.20
N PHE A 134 -5.59 2.34 -5.28
CA PHE A 134 -4.64 1.22 -5.28
C PHE A 134 -3.21 1.76 -5.37
N VAL A 135 -2.39 1.47 -4.37
CA VAL A 135 -1.02 1.96 -4.28
C VAL A 135 -0.07 0.88 -3.76
N HIS A 136 1.22 1.02 -4.05
CA HIS A 136 2.24 0.16 -3.48
C HIS A 136 2.50 0.50 -2.00
N ALA A 137 2.95 -0.49 -1.22
CA ALA A 137 3.31 -0.29 0.18
C ALA A 137 4.55 0.58 0.39
N SER A 138 5.56 0.47 -0.49
CA SER A 138 6.75 1.30 -0.36
C SER A 138 6.42 2.76 -0.70
N PRO A 139 6.82 3.72 0.16
CA PRO A 139 6.49 5.13 0.00
C PRO A 139 7.13 5.73 -1.24
N ASP A 140 8.30 5.23 -1.67
CA ASP A 140 9.00 5.67 -2.86
C ASP A 140 8.72 4.70 -4.02
N GLN A 141 8.03 5.20 -5.05
CA GLN A 141 7.72 4.45 -6.26
C GLN A 141 8.09 5.26 -7.50
N TRP A 142 8.94 4.66 -8.34
CA TRP A 142 9.35 5.21 -9.63
C TRP A 142 8.21 5.28 -10.66
N HIS A 143 7.03 4.73 -10.32
CA HIS A 143 5.80 4.75 -11.11
C HIS A 143 4.78 5.81 -10.69
N ASN A 144 4.98 6.50 -9.55
CA ASN A 144 4.15 7.65 -9.16
C ASN A 144 4.71 8.90 -9.85
N ASP A 145 3.98 9.42 -10.83
CA ASP A 145 4.52 10.45 -11.74
C ASP A 145 3.95 11.85 -11.49
N LEU A 146 2.76 11.97 -10.88
CA LEU A 146 2.01 13.24 -10.84
C LEU A 146 2.53 14.24 -9.81
N PHE A 147 3.05 13.78 -8.67
CA PHE A 147 3.52 14.64 -7.58
C PHE A 147 4.88 14.21 -6.99
N GLY A 148 5.64 13.42 -7.74
CA GLY A 148 6.92 12.84 -7.33
C GLY A 148 6.82 11.37 -6.92
N PRO A 149 7.96 10.72 -6.60
CA PRO A 149 8.00 9.28 -6.33
C PRO A 149 7.21 8.90 -5.07
N ARG A 150 6.90 9.88 -4.21
CA ARG A 150 6.24 9.65 -2.92
C ARG A 150 4.74 9.48 -3.07
N THR A 151 4.24 8.30 -2.71
CA THR A 151 2.81 7.96 -2.70
C THR A 151 1.99 8.99 -1.91
N ILE A 152 2.50 9.46 -0.78
CA ILE A 152 1.78 10.41 0.10
C ILE A 152 1.50 11.76 -0.56
N ASP A 153 2.46 12.29 -1.33
CA ASP A 153 2.29 13.57 -2.03
C ASP A 153 1.22 13.44 -3.12
N THR A 154 1.17 12.28 -3.77
CA THR A 154 0.14 11.99 -4.76
C THR A 154 -1.24 11.87 -4.15
N LEU A 155 -1.38 11.14 -3.03
CA LEU A 155 -2.65 10.99 -2.34
C LEU A 155 -3.20 12.33 -1.83
N ARG A 156 -2.34 13.19 -1.26
CA ARG A 156 -2.76 14.51 -0.74
C ARG A 156 -3.22 15.50 -1.81
N ASN A 157 -2.70 15.38 -3.04
CA ASN A 157 -3.06 16.29 -4.13
C ASN A 157 -4.10 15.69 -5.08
N LEU A 158 -4.61 14.50 -4.76
CA LEU A 158 -5.56 13.78 -5.57
C LEU A 158 -6.91 14.51 -5.62
N ARG A 159 -7.34 14.91 -6.83
CA ARG A 159 -8.62 15.56 -7.05
C ARG A 159 -9.70 14.53 -7.29
N LEU A 160 -10.51 14.24 -6.27
CA LEU A 160 -11.61 13.27 -6.37
C LEU A 160 -12.62 13.61 -7.49
N GLN A 161 -12.75 14.90 -7.85
CA GLN A 161 -13.59 15.35 -8.97
C GLN A 161 -13.12 14.80 -10.33
N ALA A 162 -11.83 14.51 -10.48
CA ALA A 162 -11.32 13.85 -11.68
C ALA A 162 -11.81 12.39 -11.74
N ILE A 163 -11.89 11.72 -10.60
CA ILE A 163 -12.49 10.38 -10.51
C ILE A 163 -13.98 10.46 -10.82
N ASP A 164 -14.69 11.46 -10.29
CA ASP A 164 -16.11 11.65 -10.56
C ASP A 164 -16.39 11.82 -12.06
N ALA A 165 -15.54 12.56 -12.76
CA ALA A 165 -15.71 12.83 -14.19
C ALA A 165 -15.37 11.64 -15.10
N HIS A 166 -14.48 10.73 -14.66
CA HIS A 166 -13.90 9.69 -15.50
C HIS A 166 -14.19 8.25 -15.04
N GLY A 167 -14.73 8.06 -13.84
CA GLY A 167 -15.00 6.75 -13.19
C GLY A 167 -13.74 6.01 -12.72
N TYR A 168 -12.67 6.08 -13.53
CA TYR A 168 -11.35 5.54 -13.24
C TYR A 168 -10.25 6.47 -13.74
N VAL A 169 -9.21 6.64 -12.93
CA VAL A 169 -8.06 7.47 -13.25
C VAL A 169 -6.78 6.80 -12.79
N ASN A 170 -5.72 6.91 -13.58
CA ASN A 170 -4.41 6.34 -13.27
C ASN A 170 -3.57 7.35 -12.48
N LEU A 171 -2.93 6.92 -11.38
CA LEU A 171 -2.01 7.77 -10.60
C LEU A 171 -0.72 8.10 -11.36
N ARG A 172 -0.40 7.33 -12.41
CA ARG A 172 0.70 7.57 -13.34
C ARG A 172 0.25 8.47 -14.49
N CYS A 173 0.94 9.59 -14.69
CA CYS A 173 0.72 10.52 -15.81
C CYS A 173 2.04 10.92 -16.48
N ARG A 174 2.82 9.94 -16.96
CA ARG A 174 3.88 10.18 -17.94
C ARG A 174 3.38 9.94 -19.35
N HIS A 175 3.92 10.72 -20.29
CA HIS A 175 3.66 10.58 -21.72
C HIS A 175 4.21 9.28 -22.29
N ASP A 176 5.21 8.66 -21.66
CA ASP A 176 5.81 7.41 -22.13
C ASP A 176 6.35 6.54 -20.97
N PRO A 177 5.88 5.28 -20.81
CA PRO A 177 4.59 4.76 -21.28
C PRO A 177 3.45 5.26 -20.39
N GLY A 178 2.31 5.64 -20.98
CA GLY A 178 1.13 6.03 -20.19
C GLY A 178 0.01 6.68 -20.97
N CYS A 179 0.14 7.98 -21.26
CA CYS A 179 -0.96 8.81 -21.76
C CYS A 179 -0.74 9.32 -23.20
N PRO A 180 -1.70 9.14 -24.13
CA PRO A 180 -3.04 8.53 -23.92
C PRO A 180 -3.03 6.99 -24.01
N THR A 181 -1.98 6.40 -24.58
CA THR A 181 -1.87 4.95 -24.79
C THR A 181 -0.67 4.41 -24.04
N ALA A 182 -0.89 3.36 -23.23
CA ALA A 182 0.16 2.72 -22.45
C ALA A 182 0.67 1.42 -23.10
N VAL A 183 -0.20 0.74 -23.85
CA VAL A 183 0.09 -0.53 -24.52
C VAL A 183 -0.54 -0.54 -25.91
N HIS A 184 0.22 -1.03 -26.88
CA HIS A 184 -0.25 -1.34 -28.24
C HIS A 184 -0.16 -2.87 -28.45
N PRO A 185 -1.20 -3.64 -28.06
CA PRO A 185 -1.10 -5.10 -28.00
C PRO A 185 -0.73 -5.77 -29.33
N ASN A 186 -1.23 -5.23 -30.44
CA ASN A 186 -0.99 -5.75 -31.79
C ASN A 186 0.24 -5.12 -32.47
N ASN A 187 0.88 -4.12 -31.84
CA ASN A 187 2.03 -3.41 -32.41
C ASN A 187 3.02 -3.01 -31.29
N PRO A 188 3.68 -3.97 -30.63
CA PRO A 188 4.66 -3.68 -29.58
C PRO A 188 5.88 -2.97 -30.16
N SER A 189 6.52 -2.10 -29.37
CA SER A 189 7.72 -1.40 -29.81
C SER A 189 8.94 -2.32 -29.88
N ASP A 190 9.96 -1.93 -30.65
CA ASP A 190 11.24 -2.66 -30.68
C ASP A 190 11.85 -2.81 -29.28
N SER A 191 11.70 -1.78 -28.43
CA SER A 191 12.12 -1.82 -27.03
C SER A 191 11.38 -2.90 -26.23
N ASP A 192 10.06 -3.02 -26.43
CA ASP A 192 9.25 -4.03 -25.73
C ASP A 192 9.69 -5.45 -26.13
N ILE A 193 9.97 -5.66 -27.43
CA ILE A 193 10.43 -6.95 -27.95
C ILE A 193 11.83 -7.28 -27.44
N GLN A 194 12.78 -6.33 -27.55
CA GLN A 194 14.17 -6.53 -27.16
C GLN A 194 14.33 -6.76 -25.65
N ASN A 195 13.54 -6.07 -24.83
CA ASN A 195 13.57 -6.20 -23.38
C ASN A 195 12.72 -7.37 -22.87
N ASN A 196 12.06 -8.12 -23.76
CA ASN A 196 11.11 -9.17 -23.41
C ASN A 196 10.04 -8.68 -22.42
N ASP A 197 9.55 -7.45 -22.66
CA ASP A 197 8.51 -6.81 -21.89
C ASP A 197 7.16 -7.52 -22.10
N ILE A 198 6.34 -7.59 -21.06
CA ILE A 198 5.01 -8.21 -21.13
C ILE A 198 4.13 -7.58 -22.23
N ARG A 199 4.36 -6.30 -22.56
CA ARG A 199 3.65 -5.59 -23.64
C ARG A 199 3.87 -6.24 -25.01
N ALA A 200 5.02 -6.88 -25.25
CA ALA A 200 5.28 -7.63 -26.47
C ALA A 200 4.45 -8.92 -26.60
N ARG A 201 3.88 -9.41 -25.50
CA ARG A 201 3.04 -10.61 -25.43
C ARG A 201 1.61 -10.32 -25.00
N PHE A 202 1.22 -9.04 -24.96
CA PHE A 202 -0.05 -8.63 -24.40
C PHE A 202 -1.23 -9.20 -25.17
N ALA A 203 -1.21 -9.16 -26.51
CA ALA A 203 -2.28 -9.70 -27.33
C ALA A 203 -2.48 -11.21 -27.11
N GLU A 204 -1.41 -11.97 -26.94
CA GLU A 204 -1.47 -13.41 -26.63
C GLU A 204 -2.10 -13.64 -25.25
N ALA A 205 -1.64 -12.91 -24.24
CA ALA A 205 -2.20 -12.99 -22.89
C ALA A 205 -3.70 -12.63 -22.87
N TYR A 206 -4.11 -11.58 -23.59
CA TYR A 206 -5.50 -11.14 -23.67
C TYR A 206 -6.40 -12.22 -24.30
N GLN A 207 -5.98 -12.82 -25.42
CA GLN A 207 -6.70 -13.91 -26.07
C GLN A 207 -6.88 -15.10 -25.13
N GLN A 208 -5.83 -15.48 -24.41
CA GLN A 208 -5.89 -16.59 -23.45
C GLN A 208 -6.80 -16.29 -22.26
N MET A 209 -6.74 -15.06 -21.73
CA MET A 209 -7.53 -14.65 -20.55
C MET A 209 -9.01 -14.54 -20.85
N PHE A 210 -9.38 -13.99 -22.00
CA PHE A 210 -10.77 -13.68 -22.35
C PHE A 210 -11.39 -14.66 -23.36
N GLY A 211 -10.61 -15.61 -23.89
CA GLY A 211 -11.09 -16.58 -24.88
C GLY A 211 -11.52 -15.92 -26.20
N VAL A 212 -10.83 -14.85 -26.60
CA VAL A 212 -11.14 -14.05 -27.79
C VAL A 212 -10.13 -14.30 -28.90
N SER A 213 -10.48 -13.98 -30.14
CA SER A 213 -9.55 -13.99 -31.27
C SER A 213 -8.71 -12.72 -31.34
N ALA A 214 -7.59 -12.75 -32.09
CA ALA A 214 -6.64 -11.65 -32.18
C ALA A 214 -7.28 -10.33 -32.68
N ASP A 215 -8.26 -10.40 -33.58
CA ASP A 215 -9.01 -9.25 -34.10
C ASP A 215 -9.93 -8.58 -33.06
N GLN A 216 -10.21 -9.27 -31.95
CA GLN A 216 -11.00 -8.74 -30.83
C GLN A 216 -10.11 -8.13 -29.73
N VAL A 217 -8.78 -8.23 -29.85
CA VAL A 217 -7.85 -7.57 -28.95
C VAL A 217 -7.84 -6.08 -29.27
N PRO A 218 -8.05 -5.17 -28.30
CA PRO A 218 -7.97 -3.74 -28.54
C PRO A 218 -6.59 -3.32 -29.07
N ASP A 219 -6.56 -2.49 -30.11
CA ASP A 219 -5.31 -1.99 -30.70
C ASP A 219 -4.54 -1.01 -29.79
N SER A 220 -5.25 -0.39 -28.86
CA SER A 220 -4.69 0.53 -27.87
C SER A 220 -5.35 0.31 -26.51
N ILE A 221 -4.51 0.27 -25.48
CA ILE A 221 -4.94 0.25 -24.08
C ILE A 221 -4.18 1.37 -23.37
N GLY A 222 -4.91 2.25 -22.71
CA GLY A 222 -4.35 3.36 -21.95
C GLY A 222 -5.44 4.13 -21.24
N ASN A 223 -5.04 5.11 -20.43
CA ASN A 223 -5.97 6.00 -19.75
C ASN A 223 -5.69 7.45 -20.15
N GLY A 224 -6.75 8.25 -20.20
CA GLY A 224 -6.63 9.71 -20.29
C GLY A 224 -5.89 10.26 -19.07
N ALA A 225 -5.06 11.28 -19.28
CA ALA A 225 -4.29 11.90 -18.20
C ALA A 225 -5.24 12.67 -17.24
N ALA A 226 -5.64 12.04 -16.14
CA ALA A 226 -6.25 12.73 -15.00
C ALA A 226 -5.98 11.96 -13.69
N GLN A 227 -5.96 12.69 -12.58
CA GLN A 227 -5.42 12.33 -11.27
C GLN A 227 -6.25 11.23 -10.58
N GLY A 228 -5.62 10.11 -10.19
CA GLY A 228 -6.14 8.74 -9.96
C GLY A 228 -7.20 8.38 -8.89
N GLY A 229 -7.70 7.14 -8.94
CA GLY A 229 -8.77 6.56 -8.08
C GLY A 229 -9.94 5.92 -8.85
N LEU A 230 -10.65 4.97 -8.23
CA LEU A 230 -11.91 4.37 -8.73
C LEU A 230 -13.08 4.92 -7.92
N ARG A 231 -14.22 5.23 -8.55
CA ARG A 231 -15.48 5.55 -7.85
C ARG A 231 -16.43 4.35 -7.83
N ALA A 232 -17.00 4.05 -6.67
CA ALA A 232 -18.14 3.15 -6.57
C ALA A 232 -19.41 3.89 -7.02
N ASP A 233 -20.13 3.35 -8.01
CA ASP A 233 -21.42 3.88 -8.43
C ASP A 233 -22.52 3.25 -7.57
N SER A 234 -23.13 4.04 -6.70
CA SER A 234 -24.33 3.64 -5.98
C SER A 234 -25.51 3.78 -6.94
N GLY A 235 -25.78 2.74 -7.72
CA GLY A 235 -26.91 2.70 -8.65
C GLY A 235 -28.26 2.86 -7.93
N LEU A 236 -28.66 4.11 -7.68
CA LEU A 236 -29.99 4.55 -7.25
C LEU A 236 -30.23 5.99 -7.74
N ASP A 237 -29.99 6.28 -9.01
CA ASP A 237 -30.65 7.41 -9.66
C ASP A 237 -32.05 6.93 -10.11
N GLY A 238 -33.02 7.15 -9.23
CA GLY A 238 -34.43 7.05 -9.57
C GLY A 238 -34.78 8.14 -10.57
N ASP A 239 -34.84 7.76 -11.84
CA ASP A 239 -35.47 8.51 -12.91
C ASP A 239 -36.97 8.70 -12.59
N ASN A 240 -37.29 9.74 -11.83
CA ASN A 240 -38.65 10.26 -11.77
C ASN A 240 -38.85 11.16 -12.99
N GLY A 241 -39.06 10.52 -14.14
CA GLY A 241 -39.67 11.13 -15.30
C GLY A 241 -41.04 11.71 -14.90
N ASN A 242 -41.10 13.02 -14.78
CA ASN A 242 -42.36 13.76 -14.69
C ASN A 242 -42.64 14.37 -16.05
N ASP A 243 -43.32 13.60 -16.89
CA ASP A 243 -44.06 14.14 -18.03
C ASP A 243 -45.27 14.92 -17.51
N GLY A 244 -45.25 16.23 -17.77
CA GLY A 244 -46.32 17.18 -17.54
C GLY A 244 -46.04 18.50 -18.24
#